data_AF-A0A4D6HEY7-F1
#
_entry.id   AF-A0A4D6HEY7-F1
#
_cell.length_a   1.000
_cell.length_b   1.000
_cell.length_c   1.000
_cell.angle_alpha   90.00
_cell.angle_beta   90.00
_cell.angle_gamma   90.00
#
_symmetry.space_group_name_H-M   'P 1'
#
loop_
_entity.id
_entity.type
_entity.pdbx_description
1 polymer ?
#
loop_
_entity_poly.entity_id
_entity_poly.type
_entity_poly.pdbx_seq_one_letter_code
_entity_poly.pdbx_strand_id
1 'polypeptide(L)'
;MATVSDESSGDLRGASNVLVLAPSVADAGIDACTNLLVDATDRVDRLLVVTVGTHPSVWHDRLTERSAGPLAPVSYVDVKTLVRSTSTAASDGTDVPSPVATVSSPADLLTLGKSVNSLLGDAAADGDRVALCIHSISEMLQFVDREFLFKFLHAVSARVRSVDGVAFYHLDNDAPDEELQIMFAHLCDTVATFEGEQMDVSAGYYAPAGEQSES
;
A
#
# COMPACT_ATOMS: atom_id res chain seq x y z
N MET A 1 30.87 -27.06 10.47
CA MET A 1 29.55 -26.79 11.07
C MET A 1 29.29 -25.32 10.83
N ALA A 2 28.68 -25.00 9.69
CA ALA A 2 28.36 -23.63 9.31
C ALA A 2 27.13 -23.21 10.10
N THR A 3 27.30 -22.20 10.94
CA THR A 3 26.20 -21.46 11.56
C THR A 3 25.45 -20.75 10.43
N VAL A 4 24.21 -21.16 10.21
CA VAL A 4 23.26 -20.43 9.38
C VAL A 4 23.04 -19.08 10.06
N SER A 5 23.46 -18.00 9.41
CA SER A 5 23.12 -16.65 9.83
C SER A 5 21.64 -16.43 9.56
N ASP A 6 20.82 -16.59 10.58
CA ASP A 6 19.38 -16.29 10.59
C ASP A 6 19.14 -14.85 11.05
N GLU A 7 19.84 -13.88 10.46
CA GLU A 7 19.75 -12.46 10.84
C GLU A 7 19.71 -11.57 9.58
N SER A 8 18.55 -11.52 8.91
CA SER A 8 18.10 -10.40 8.05
C SER A 8 16.69 -10.64 7.50
N SER A 9 15.71 -10.98 8.34
CA SER A 9 14.31 -10.68 8.00
C SER A 9 13.98 -9.39 8.74
N GLY A 10 14.26 -8.26 8.08
CA GLY A 10 14.15 -6.95 8.73
C GLY A 10 12.73 -6.71 9.22
N ASP A 11 12.62 -6.26 10.46
CA ASP A 11 11.33 -6.02 11.10
C ASP A 11 10.73 -4.68 10.61
N LEU A 12 9.53 -4.71 10.04
CA LEU A 12 8.81 -3.52 9.61
C LEU A 12 8.08 -2.80 10.76
N ARG A 13 8.20 -3.28 12.02
CA ARG A 13 7.41 -2.80 13.17
C ARG A 13 7.61 -1.34 13.57
N GLY A 14 8.56 -0.61 13.00
CA GLY A 14 8.74 0.84 13.21
C GLY A 14 8.56 1.71 11.97
N ALA A 15 8.32 1.12 10.79
CA ALA A 15 8.18 1.89 9.56
C ALA A 15 6.76 2.44 9.43
N SER A 16 6.64 3.74 9.14
CA SER A 16 5.36 4.36 8.80
C SER A 16 5.08 4.27 7.30
N ASN A 17 6.11 4.29 6.47
CA ASN A 17 5.97 4.26 5.01
C ASN A 17 6.94 3.23 4.45
N VAL A 18 6.38 2.24 3.75
CA VAL A 18 7.11 1.11 3.20
C VAL A 18 6.88 1.04 1.69
N LEU A 19 7.97 1.07 0.93
CA LEU A 19 7.93 0.73 -0.49
C LEU A 19 7.97 -0.79 -0.61
N VAL A 20 7.01 -1.37 -1.31
CA VAL A 20 6.92 -2.81 -1.55
C VAL A 20 7.32 -3.08 -2.99
N LEU A 21 8.45 -3.75 -3.17
CA LEU A 21 8.95 -4.18 -4.47
C LEU A 21 8.59 -5.65 -4.65
N ALA A 22 7.73 -5.96 -5.61
CA ALA A 22 7.41 -7.34 -5.97
C ALA A 22 7.29 -7.48 -7.49
N PRO A 23 7.45 -8.69 -8.05
CA PRO A 23 7.27 -8.92 -9.47
C PRO A 23 5.83 -8.65 -9.93
N SER A 24 5.62 -8.25 -11.19
CA SER A 24 4.29 -8.10 -11.81
C SER A 24 3.69 -9.44 -12.27
N VAL A 25 4.43 -10.54 -12.13
CA VAL A 25 3.94 -11.87 -12.52
C VAL A 25 2.82 -12.34 -11.59
N ALA A 26 1.72 -12.76 -12.21
CA ALA A 26 0.53 -13.24 -11.51
C ALA A 26 0.03 -12.22 -10.48
N ASP A 27 -0.27 -12.67 -9.26
CA ASP A 27 -0.78 -11.84 -8.18
C ASP A 27 0.31 -11.49 -7.15
N ALA A 28 1.60 -11.63 -7.47
CA ALA A 28 2.70 -11.52 -6.50
C ALA A 28 2.69 -10.19 -5.71
N GLY A 29 2.35 -9.07 -6.36
CA GLY A 29 2.18 -7.78 -5.68
C GLY A 29 0.99 -7.72 -4.72
N ILE A 30 -0.14 -8.35 -5.08
CA ILE A 30 -1.30 -8.47 -4.20
C ILE A 30 -0.96 -9.39 -3.02
N ASP A 31 -0.27 -10.50 -3.28
CA ASP A 31 0.18 -11.43 -2.25
C ASP A 31 1.13 -10.76 -1.24
N ALA A 32 2.13 -10.01 -1.72
CA ALA A 32 3.06 -9.26 -0.88
C ALA A 32 2.31 -8.25 0.01
N CYS A 33 1.45 -7.42 -0.58
CA CYS A 33 0.70 -6.41 0.16
C CYS A 33 -0.31 -7.01 1.16
N THR A 34 -1.00 -8.09 0.79
CA THR A 34 -1.97 -8.74 1.68
C THR A 34 -1.29 -9.44 2.85
N ASN A 35 -0.11 -10.06 2.66
CA ASN A 35 0.70 -10.56 3.77
C ASN A 35 1.04 -9.44 4.76
N LEU A 36 1.53 -8.31 4.26
CA LEU A 36 1.89 -7.16 5.11
C LEU A 36 0.70 -6.55 5.84
N LEU A 37 -0.49 -6.51 5.22
CA LEU A 37 -1.72 -6.04 5.85
C LEU A 37 -2.22 -7.00 6.94
N VAL A 38 -2.13 -8.32 6.71
CA VAL A 38 -2.47 -9.33 7.73
C VAL A 38 -1.51 -9.21 8.91
N ASP A 39 -0.20 -9.08 8.67
CA ASP A 39 0.80 -8.89 9.74
C ASP A 39 0.67 -7.54 10.48
N ALA A 40 0.04 -6.55 9.85
CA ALA A 40 -0.27 -5.27 10.48
C ALA A 40 -1.55 -5.34 11.34
N THR A 41 -2.43 -6.33 11.14
CA THR A 41 -3.77 -6.37 11.74
C THR A 41 -3.76 -6.32 13.27
N ASP A 42 -2.77 -6.94 13.94
CA ASP A 42 -2.67 -6.89 15.41
C ASP A 42 -2.24 -5.50 15.94
N ARG A 43 -1.82 -4.60 15.06
CA ARG A 43 -1.27 -3.28 15.38
C ARG A 43 -2.12 -2.12 14.86
N VAL A 44 -3.16 -2.39 14.10
CA VAL A 44 -4.02 -1.36 13.50
C VAL A 44 -5.48 -1.71 13.72
N ASP A 45 -6.30 -0.69 13.78
CA ASP A 45 -7.72 -0.80 14.06
C ASP A 45 -8.53 -0.78 12.76
N ARG A 46 -7.93 -0.32 11.65
CA ARG A 46 -8.56 -0.29 10.31
C ARG A 46 -7.56 -0.61 9.20
N LEU A 47 -8.05 -1.28 8.16
CA LEU A 47 -7.33 -1.46 6.89
C LEU A 47 -7.95 -0.57 5.81
N LEU A 48 -7.11 0.08 5.02
CA LEU A 48 -7.50 0.88 3.87
C LEU A 48 -6.76 0.39 2.63
N VAL A 49 -7.49 -0.07 1.62
CA VAL A 49 -6.90 -0.60 0.39
C VAL A 49 -7.36 0.24 -0.80
N VAL A 50 -6.41 0.84 -1.50
CA VAL A 50 -6.62 1.51 -2.79
C VAL A 50 -6.25 0.54 -3.89
N THR A 51 -7.25 0.13 -4.68
CA THR A 51 -7.08 -0.81 -5.79
C THR A 51 -7.10 -0.06 -7.11
N VAL A 52 -6.12 -0.30 -7.98
CA VAL A 52 -6.04 0.32 -9.32
C VAL A 52 -6.26 -0.74 -10.38
N GLY A 53 -7.36 -0.65 -11.12
CA GLY A 53 -7.68 -1.59 -12.21
C GLY A 53 -8.04 -3.01 -11.77
N THR A 54 -7.87 -3.37 -10.49
CA THR A 54 -8.27 -4.64 -9.90
C THR A 54 -9.51 -4.46 -9.03
N HIS A 55 -10.47 -5.37 -9.16
CA HIS A 55 -11.72 -5.29 -8.40
C HIS A 55 -11.48 -5.54 -6.89
N PRO A 56 -12.13 -4.79 -5.97
CA PRO A 56 -11.97 -4.96 -4.53
C PRO A 56 -12.25 -6.39 -4.00
N SER A 57 -13.11 -7.17 -4.68
CA SER A 57 -13.39 -8.56 -4.30
C SER A 57 -12.13 -9.43 -4.29
N VAL A 58 -11.24 -9.26 -5.28
CA VAL A 58 -9.99 -10.03 -5.35
C VAL A 58 -9.13 -9.76 -4.12
N TRP A 59 -9.07 -8.50 -3.67
CA TRP A 59 -8.36 -8.13 -2.45
C TRP A 59 -9.01 -8.71 -1.20
N HIS A 60 -10.34 -8.68 -1.14
CA HIS A 60 -11.08 -9.21 0.01
C HIS A 60 -10.92 -10.73 0.15
N ASP A 61 -11.03 -11.46 -0.96
CA ASP A 61 -10.83 -12.91 -1.01
C ASP A 61 -9.40 -13.25 -0.55
N ARG A 62 -8.39 -12.57 -1.10
CA ARG A 62 -6.98 -12.77 -0.72
C ARG A 62 -6.66 -12.48 0.75
N LEU A 63 -7.19 -11.38 1.29
CA LEU A 63 -7.03 -11.05 2.71
C LEU A 63 -7.66 -12.11 3.61
N THR A 64 -8.84 -12.59 3.24
CA THR A 64 -9.57 -13.61 4.01
C THR A 64 -8.88 -14.97 3.94
N GLU A 65 -8.38 -15.36 2.77
CA GLU A 65 -7.61 -16.60 2.56
C GLU A 65 -6.32 -16.64 3.39
N ARG A 66 -5.65 -15.49 3.55
CA ARG A 66 -4.36 -15.39 4.27
C ARG A 66 -4.51 -15.19 5.77
N SER A 67 -5.62 -14.62 6.24
CA SER A 67 -5.80 -14.36 7.66
C SER A 67 -6.06 -15.64 8.45
N ALA A 68 -5.28 -15.86 9.51
CA ALA A 68 -5.53 -16.93 10.47
C ALA A 68 -6.65 -16.60 11.49
N GLY A 69 -7.13 -15.34 11.51
CA GLY A 69 -8.09 -14.82 12.47
C GLY A 69 -8.96 -13.68 11.92
N PRO A 70 -9.71 -12.97 12.79
CA PRO A 70 -10.51 -11.83 12.36
C PRO A 70 -9.60 -10.69 11.89
N LEU A 71 -9.91 -10.13 10.72
CA LEU A 71 -9.26 -8.93 10.20
C LEU A 71 -9.81 -7.67 10.87
N ALA A 72 -8.97 -6.63 10.94
CA ALA A 72 -9.46 -5.28 11.19
C ALA A 72 -10.43 -4.86 10.05
N PRO A 73 -11.46 -4.04 10.33
CA PRO A 73 -12.38 -3.57 9.30
C PRO A 73 -11.67 -2.99 8.07
N VAL A 74 -12.05 -3.46 6.89
CA VAL A 74 -11.42 -3.09 5.62
C VAL A 74 -12.28 -2.11 4.85
N SER A 75 -11.69 -0.99 4.42
CA SER A 75 -12.28 -0.02 3.51
C SER A 75 -11.57 -0.06 2.16
N TYR A 76 -12.33 -0.12 1.07
CA TYR A 76 -11.79 -0.14 -0.30
C TYR A 76 -12.05 1.17 -1.04
N VAL A 77 -11.03 1.68 -1.72
CA VAL A 77 -11.13 2.74 -2.72
C VAL A 77 -10.82 2.13 -4.09
N ASP A 78 -11.83 2.07 -4.95
CA ASP A 78 -11.75 1.43 -6.26
C ASP A 78 -11.41 2.45 -7.34
N VAL A 79 -10.19 2.41 -7.86
CA VAL A 79 -9.70 3.29 -8.93
C VAL A 79 -9.85 2.59 -10.27
N LYS A 80 -10.77 3.08 -11.09
CA LYS A 80 -11.09 2.53 -12.41
C LYS A 80 -10.03 2.88 -13.43
N THR A 81 -9.71 1.93 -14.31
CA THR A 81 -8.94 2.18 -15.54
C THR A 81 -9.87 2.07 -16.74
N LEU A 82 -9.87 3.08 -17.62
CA LEU A 82 -10.84 3.19 -18.73
C LEU A 82 -10.85 1.96 -19.67
N VAL A 83 -9.76 1.20 -19.72
CA VAL A 83 -9.57 0.01 -20.58
C VAL A 83 -10.26 -1.23 -20.00
N ARG A 84 -10.54 -1.27 -18.70
CA ARG A 84 -11.11 -2.44 -18.00
C ARG A 84 -12.55 -2.18 -17.53
N SER A 85 -13.28 -1.31 -18.22
CA SER A 85 -14.70 -1.02 -17.94
C SER A 85 -15.67 -2.02 -18.59
N THR A 86 -15.19 -3.03 -19.32
CA THR A 86 -16.02 -4.11 -19.85
C THR A 86 -15.66 -5.42 -19.17
N SER A 87 -16.18 -5.64 -17.96
CA SER A 87 -16.62 -6.96 -17.51
C SER A 87 -17.31 -6.85 -16.16
N THR A 88 -18.62 -7.12 -16.21
CA THR A 88 -19.46 -7.73 -15.17
C THR A 88 -19.34 -7.21 -13.74
N ALA A 89 -20.39 -6.51 -13.31
CA ALA A 89 -20.86 -6.64 -11.94
C ALA A 89 -21.01 -8.14 -11.64
N ALA A 90 -20.03 -8.71 -10.95
CA ALA A 90 -20.19 -10.00 -10.29
C ALA A 90 -20.99 -9.72 -9.01
N SER A 91 -22.29 -9.50 -9.18
CA SER A 91 -23.26 -9.74 -8.11
C SER A 91 -23.58 -11.23 -8.15
N ASP A 92 -22.80 -12.05 -7.46
CA ASP A 92 -23.23 -13.40 -7.10
C ASP A 92 -22.47 -13.88 -5.86
N GLY A 93 -23.11 -13.75 -4.68
CA GLY A 93 -22.94 -14.70 -3.58
C GLY A 93 -21.73 -14.61 -2.64
N THR A 94 -20.97 -13.51 -2.61
CA THR A 94 -19.88 -13.33 -1.61
C THR A 94 -20.08 -12.07 -0.76
N ASP A 95 -19.76 -12.15 0.53
CA ASP A 95 -19.87 -11.09 1.55
C ASP A 95 -18.80 -9.99 1.34
N VAL A 96 -18.57 -9.61 0.09
CA VAL A 96 -17.53 -8.64 -0.28
C VAL A 96 -18.02 -7.23 0.05
N PRO A 97 -17.29 -6.45 0.87
CA PRO A 97 -17.62 -5.07 1.14
C PRO A 97 -17.63 -4.25 -0.15
N SER A 98 -18.72 -3.52 -0.40
CA SER A 98 -18.75 -2.53 -1.48
C SER A 98 -17.68 -1.46 -1.23
N PRO A 99 -17.02 -0.94 -2.28
CA PRO A 99 -16.04 0.12 -2.11
C PRO A 99 -16.70 1.36 -1.52
N VAL A 100 -16.04 1.96 -0.52
CA VAL A 100 -16.52 3.17 0.14
C VAL A 100 -16.34 4.41 -0.73
N ALA A 101 -15.43 4.33 -1.72
CA ALA A 101 -15.27 5.35 -2.75
C ALA A 101 -14.87 4.71 -4.09
N THR A 102 -15.28 5.33 -5.19
CA THR A 102 -14.85 4.97 -6.54
C THR A 102 -14.22 6.19 -7.21
N VAL A 103 -13.03 6.03 -7.79
CA VAL A 103 -12.33 7.06 -8.54
C VAL A 103 -12.31 6.67 -10.02
N SER A 104 -12.74 7.56 -10.90
CA SER A 104 -12.99 7.23 -12.31
C SER A 104 -11.73 6.98 -13.14
N SER A 105 -10.56 7.42 -12.68
CA SER A 105 -9.28 7.30 -13.37
C SER A 105 -8.11 7.41 -12.40
N PRO A 106 -6.97 6.73 -12.60
CA PRO A 106 -5.79 6.93 -11.76
C PRO A 106 -5.20 8.34 -11.89
N ALA A 107 -5.51 9.06 -12.98
CA ALA A 107 -5.13 10.46 -13.16
C ALA A 107 -5.96 11.45 -12.32
N ASP A 108 -7.07 11.02 -11.73
CA ASP A 108 -7.84 11.86 -10.80
C ASP A 108 -7.27 11.78 -9.38
N LEU A 109 -6.01 12.22 -9.24
CA LEU A 109 -5.29 12.27 -7.97
C LEU A 109 -5.97 13.17 -6.93
N LEU A 110 -6.75 14.16 -7.39
CA LEU A 110 -7.49 15.04 -6.49
C LEU A 110 -8.60 14.28 -5.77
N THR A 111 -9.43 13.55 -6.51
CA THR A 111 -10.51 12.74 -5.92
C THR A 111 -9.92 11.63 -5.06
N LEU A 112 -8.90 10.93 -5.55
CA LEU A 112 -8.22 9.89 -4.77
C LEU A 112 -7.64 10.44 -3.47
N GLY A 113 -6.94 11.58 -3.52
CA GLY A 113 -6.38 12.23 -2.35
C GLY A 113 -7.44 12.64 -1.33
N LYS A 114 -8.59 13.15 -1.78
CA LYS A 114 -9.72 13.46 -0.87
C LYS A 114 -10.25 12.21 -0.19
N SER A 115 -10.45 11.11 -0.92
CA SER A 115 -10.93 9.85 -0.36
C SER A 115 -9.97 9.29 0.69
N VAL A 116 -8.67 9.23 0.37
CA VAL A 116 -7.63 8.75 1.31
C VAL A 116 -7.56 9.66 2.54
N ASN A 117 -7.55 10.99 2.36
CA ASN A 117 -7.48 11.93 3.47
C ASN A 117 -8.71 11.88 4.38
N SER A 118 -9.91 11.68 3.81
CA SER A 118 -11.14 11.50 4.60
C SER A 118 -11.02 10.27 5.48
N LEU A 119 -10.67 9.12 4.91
CA LEU A 119 -10.60 7.86 5.64
C LEU A 119 -9.52 7.87 6.73
N LEU A 120 -8.35 8.44 6.45
CA LEU A 120 -7.30 8.66 7.46
C LEU A 120 -7.73 9.67 8.52
N GLY A 121 -8.49 10.70 8.15
CA GLY A 121 -9.03 11.69 9.08
C GLY A 121 -10.10 11.13 10.01
N ASP A 122 -11.01 10.32 9.47
CA ASP A 122 -12.08 9.67 10.23
C ASP A 122 -11.48 8.69 11.24
N ALA A 123 -10.52 7.86 10.82
CA ALA A 123 -9.81 6.98 11.74
C ALA A 123 -9.08 7.76 12.85
N ALA A 124 -8.35 8.82 12.49
CA ALA A 124 -7.67 9.65 13.49
C ALA A 124 -8.63 10.34 14.46
N ALA A 125 -9.82 10.75 14.01
CA ALA A 125 -10.86 11.33 14.86
C ALA A 125 -11.42 10.32 15.87
N ASP A 126 -11.48 9.05 15.48
CA ASP A 126 -11.91 7.93 16.33
C ASP A 126 -10.78 7.38 17.22
N GLY A 127 -9.53 7.83 17.02
CA GLY A 127 -8.35 7.34 17.72
C GLY A 127 -7.81 6.01 17.20
N ASP A 128 -8.24 5.60 16.01
CA ASP A 128 -7.92 4.34 15.37
C ASP A 128 -6.64 4.44 14.54
N ARG A 129 -5.76 3.44 14.66
CA ARG A 129 -4.56 3.31 13.80
C ARG A 129 -4.93 2.64 12.48
N VAL A 130 -4.30 3.07 11.40
CA VAL A 130 -4.62 2.62 10.04
C VAL A 130 -3.41 1.99 9.35
N ALA A 131 -3.64 0.86 8.68
CA ALA A 131 -2.75 0.38 7.61
C ALA A 131 -3.34 0.71 6.23
N LEU A 132 -2.66 1.56 5.48
CA LEU A 132 -2.98 1.90 4.09
C LEU A 132 -2.18 1.02 3.13
N CYS A 133 -2.80 0.52 2.07
CA CYS A 133 -2.11 -0.08 0.94
C CYS A 133 -2.54 0.62 -0.36
N ILE A 134 -1.58 1.04 -1.18
CA ILE A 134 -1.81 1.52 -2.54
C ILE A 134 -1.21 0.53 -3.52
N HIS A 135 -2.08 -0.17 -4.26
CA HIS A 135 -1.70 -1.11 -5.28
C HIS A 135 -2.30 -0.70 -6.66
N SER A 136 -1.49 -0.25 -7.62
CA SER A 136 -0.03 -0.09 -7.56
C SER A 136 0.48 1.20 -8.21
N ILE A 137 1.68 1.61 -7.83
CA ILE A 137 2.42 2.72 -8.44
C ILE A 137 2.60 2.44 -9.94
N SER A 138 3.00 1.23 -10.32
CA SER A 138 3.18 0.85 -11.73
C SER A 138 1.91 1.05 -12.56
N GLU A 139 0.76 0.62 -12.05
CA GLU A 139 -0.52 0.80 -12.75
C GLU A 139 -0.91 2.30 -12.82
N MET A 140 -0.63 3.09 -11.77
CA MET A 140 -0.87 4.53 -11.80
C MET A 140 0.04 5.26 -12.82
N LEU A 141 1.30 4.83 -12.97
CA LEU A 141 2.25 5.42 -13.91
C LEU A 141 1.85 5.26 -15.38
N GLN A 142 0.95 4.34 -15.70
CA GLN A 142 0.37 4.23 -17.06
C GLN A 142 -0.54 5.42 -17.41
N PHE A 143 -1.01 6.17 -16.41
CA PHE A 143 -1.96 7.28 -16.58
C PHE A 143 -1.45 8.62 -16.05
N VAL A 144 -0.42 8.61 -15.20
CA VAL A 144 0.08 9.77 -14.47
C VAL A 144 1.59 9.88 -14.62
N ASP A 145 2.09 11.08 -14.92
CA ASP A 145 3.53 11.29 -14.95
C ASP A 145 4.16 11.03 -13.57
N ARG A 146 5.36 10.43 -13.57
CA ARG A 146 6.10 10.07 -12.36
C ARG A 146 6.26 11.21 -11.35
N GLU A 147 6.48 12.45 -11.81
CA GLU A 147 6.62 13.60 -10.93
C GLU A 147 5.32 13.98 -10.20
N PHE A 148 4.18 13.89 -10.90
CA PHE A 148 2.88 14.17 -10.30
C PHE A 148 2.49 13.07 -9.31
N LEU A 149 2.75 11.80 -9.67
CA LEU A 149 2.52 10.67 -8.77
C LEU A 149 3.41 10.74 -7.53
N PHE A 150 4.70 11.09 -7.68
CA PHE A 150 5.61 11.29 -6.57
C PHE A 150 5.11 12.38 -5.61
N LYS A 151 4.69 13.55 -6.12
CA LYS A 151 4.13 14.64 -5.29
C LYS A 151 2.88 14.20 -4.54
N PHE A 152 2.02 13.43 -5.19
CA PHE A 152 0.82 12.87 -4.56
C PHE A 152 1.19 11.91 -3.41
N LEU A 153 2.03 10.90 -3.68
CA LEU A 153 2.45 9.95 -2.66
C LEU A 153 3.27 10.60 -1.55
N HIS A 154 4.03 11.67 -1.85
CA HIS A 154 4.68 12.48 -0.85
C HIS A 154 3.67 13.08 0.14
N ALA A 155 2.60 13.69 -0.35
CA ALA A 155 1.54 14.23 0.50
C ALA A 155 0.82 13.13 1.29
N VAL A 156 0.55 11.97 0.68
CA VAL A 156 -0.04 10.81 1.36
C VAL A 156 0.88 10.30 2.47
N SER A 157 2.17 10.12 2.20
CA SER A 157 3.14 9.63 3.19
C SER A 157 3.25 10.56 4.40
N ALA A 158 3.23 11.88 4.16
CA ALA A 158 3.23 12.87 5.23
C ALA A 158 1.94 12.80 6.06
N ARG A 159 0.79 12.57 5.41
CA ARG A 159 -0.49 12.39 6.10
C ARG A 159 -0.48 11.13 6.96
N VAL A 160 0.00 10.00 6.43
CA VAL A 160 0.10 8.72 7.15
C VAL A 160 0.96 8.90 8.42
N ARG A 161 2.13 9.55 8.30
CA ARG A 161 2.94 9.91 9.48
C ARG A 161 2.19 10.75 10.49
N SER A 162 1.42 11.75 10.02
CA SER A 162 0.69 12.66 10.92
C SER A 162 -0.40 12.00 11.76
N VAL A 163 -0.86 10.81 11.35
CA VAL A 163 -1.92 10.04 12.03
C VAL A 163 -1.40 8.76 12.69
N ASP A 164 -0.07 8.64 12.83
CA ASP A 164 0.59 7.44 13.38
C ASP A 164 0.17 6.13 12.66
N GLY A 165 -0.02 6.22 11.34
CA GLY A 165 -0.38 5.10 10.48
C GLY A 165 0.82 4.43 9.81
N VAL A 166 0.55 3.28 9.20
CA VAL A 166 1.49 2.58 8.30
C VAL A 166 0.94 2.56 6.88
N ALA A 167 1.79 2.73 5.88
CA ALA A 167 1.43 2.66 4.47
C ALA A 167 2.38 1.76 3.68
N PHE A 168 1.78 0.94 2.81
CA PHE A 168 2.45 0.08 1.84
C PHE A 168 2.18 0.59 0.44
N TYR A 169 3.25 0.90 -0.31
CA TYR A 169 3.15 1.37 -1.69
C TYR A 169 3.78 0.34 -2.62
N HIS A 170 2.97 -0.30 -3.46
CA HIS A 170 3.46 -1.34 -4.35
C HIS A 170 4.07 -0.78 -5.63
N LEU A 171 5.27 -1.22 -6.00
CA LEU A 171 5.92 -0.96 -7.27
C LEU A 171 6.44 -2.29 -7.85
N ASP A 172 6.15 -2.54 -9.12
CA ASP A 172 6.65 -3.73 -9.81
C ASP A 172 8.18 -3.65 -9.96
N ASN A 173 8.88 -4.76 -9.76
CA ASN A 173 10.36 -4.81 -9.81
C ASN A 173 10.95 -5.60 -11.00
N ASP A 174 10.13 -6.02 -11.97
CA ASP A 174 10.62 -6.83 -13.11
C ASP A 174 11.59 -6.09 -14.03
N ALA A 175 11.46 -4.77 -14.14
CA ALA A 175 12.34 -3.94 -14.92
C ALA A 175 13.39 -3.28 -14.00
N PRO A 176 14.68 -3.26 -14.38
CA PRO A 176 15.71 -2.51 -13.67
C PRO A 176 15.55 -1.02 -13.98
N ASP A 177 14.47 -0.41 -13.49
CA ASP A 177 14.33 1.04 -13.39
C ASP A 177 14.74 1.46 -11.97
N GLU A 178 16.05 1.40 -11.72
CA GLU A 178 16.65 1.77 -10.43
C GLU A 178 16.34 3.22 -10.08
N GLU A 179 16.26 4.12 -11.08
CA GLU A 179 15.93 5.53 -10.86
C GLU A 179 14.51 5.69 -10.30
N LEU A 180 13.54 4.96 -10.86
CA LEU A 180 12.16 4.97 -10.38
C LEU A 180 12.04 4.39 -8.96
N GLN A 181 12.73 3.28 -8.68
CA GLN A 181 12.74 2.67 -7.36
C GLN A 181 13.36 3.62 -6.32
N ILE A 182 14.52 4.21 -6.62
CA ILE A 182 15.17 5.21 -5.75
C ILE A 182 14.25 6.39 -5.52
N MET A 183 13.63 6.90 -6.59
CA MET A 183 12.70 8.03 -6.50
C MET A 183 11.59 7.76 -5.48
N PHE A 184 10.88 6.63 -5.56
CA PHE A 184 9.82 6.34 -4.59
C PHE A 184 10.33 5.90 -3.21
N ALA A 185 11.52 5.31 -3.12
CA ALA A 185 12.15 4.98 -1.85
C ALA A 185 12.49 6.23 -1.01
N HIS A 186 12.61 7.42 -1.62
CA HIS A 186 12.71 8.70 -0.89
C HIS A 186 11.45 9.10 -0.11
N LEU A 187 10.31 8.46 -0.36
CA LEU A 187 9.07 8.69 0.39
C LEU A 187 8.96 7.81 1.64
N CYS A 188 9.80 6.77 1.71
CA CYS A 188 9.62 5.63 2.59
C CYS A 188 10.76 5.52 3.60
N ASP A 189 10.42 5.03 4.78
CA ASP A 189 11.36 4.70 5.85
C ASP A 189 12.09 3.40 5.54
N THR A 190 11.44 2.51 4.79
CA THR A 190 11.88 1.14 4.52
C THR A 190 11.46 0.69 3.13
N VAL A 191 12.25 -0.19 2.53
CA VAL A 191 11.95 -0.90 1.29
C VAL A 191 11.88 -2.39 1.61
N ALA A 192 10.76 -3.03 1.27
CA ALA A 192 10.56 -4.47 1.40
C ALA A 192 10.53 -5.08 -0.01
N THR A 193 11.50 -5.94 -0.30
CA THR A 193 11.66 -6.59 -1.61
C THR A 193 11.24 -8.05 -1.53
N PHE A 194 10.34 -8.47 -2.40
CA PHE A 194 9.81 -9.82 -2.45
C PHE A 194 10.36 -10.57 -3.66
N GLU A 195 10.92 -11.75 -3.40
CA GLU A 195 11.32 -12.74 -4.40
C GLU A 195 10.65 -14.08 -4.07
N GLY A 196 9.50 -14.34 -4.69
CA GLY A 196 8.64 -15.46 -4.31
C GLY A 196 8.09 -15.27 -2.89
N GLU A 197 8.38 -16.20 -1.99
CA GLU A 197 7.96 -16.14 -0.58
C GLU A 197 8.98 -15.42 0.32
N GLN A 198 10.17 -15.10 -0.21
CA GLN A 198 11.22 -14.46 0.57
C GLN A 198 11.06 -12.94 0.54
N MET A 199 11.13 -12.32 1.72
CA MET A 199 11.14 -10.87 1.91
C MET A 199 12.51 -10.44 2.43
N ASP A 200 13.18 -9.56 1.69
CA ASP A 200 14.35 -8.82 2.14
C ASP A 200 13.96 -7.38 2.47
N VAL A 201 14.62 -6.79 3.47
CA VAL A 201 14.25 -5.47 4.00
C VAL A 201 15.47 -4.58 4.09
N SER A 202 15.41 -3.43 3.43
CA SER A 202 16.46 -2.41 3.44
C SER A 202 15.92 -1.07 3.91
N ALA A 203 16.80 -0.19 4.38
CA ALA A 203 16.42 1.19 4.71
C ALA A 203 15.89 1.91 3.45
N GLY A 204 14.86 2.75 3.64
CA GLY A 204 14.46 3.74 2.65
C GLY A 204 15.37 4.97 2.70
N TYR A 205 15.03 5.99 1.91
CA TYR A 205 15.80 7.23 1.86
C TYR A 205 15.08 8.41 2.54
N TYR A 206 13.96 8.17 3.20
CA TYR A 206 13.32 9.21 4.00
C TYR A 206 14.19 9.54 5.21
N ALA A 207 14.69 10.78 5.25
CA ALA A 207 15.25 11.37 6.45
C ALA A 207 14.17 12.27 7.07
N PRO A 208 13.70 12.02 8.31
CA PRO A 208 12.87 12.99 8.99
C PRO A 208 13.64 14.29 9.04
N ALA A 209 12.98 15.42 8.73
CA ALA A 209 13.56 16.73 8.95
C ALA A 209 13.95 16.77 10.43
N GLY A 210 15.26 16.78 10.72
CA GLY A 210 15.77 16.68 12.08
C GLY A 210 15.00 17.63 12.97
N GLU A 211 14.49 17.11 14.09
CA GLU A 211 13.91 17.93 15.14
C GLU A 211 14.91 19.03 15.45
N GLN A 212 14.61 20.26 15.02
CA GLN A 212 15.28 21.41 15.58
C GLN A 212 14.86 21.41 17.04
N SER A 213 15.68 20.80 17.89
CA SER A 213 15.62 21.00 19.33
C SER A 213 15.72 22.51 19.56
N GLU A 214 14.59 23.17 19.75
CA GLU A 214 14.54 24.47 20.40
C GLU A 214 15.07 24.27 21.82
N SER A 215 16.35 24.58 21.97
CA SER A 215 17.07 24.75 23.23
C SER A 215 16.66 26.03 23.96
#